data_AF-A0A670KHL2-F1
#
_entry.id   AF-A0A670KHL2-F1
#
_cell.length_a   1.000
_cell.length_b   1.000
_cell.length_c   1.000
_cell.angle_alpha   90.00
_cell.angle_beta   90.00
_cell.angle_gamma   90.00
#
_symmetry.space_group_name_H-M   'P 1'
#
loop_
_entity.id
_entity.type
_entity.pdbx_description
1 polymer ?
#
loop_
_entity_poly.entity_id
_entity_poly.type
_entity_poly.pdbx_seq_one_letter_code
_entity_poly.pdbx_strand_id
1 'polypeptide(L)'
;MALLCYNKGCGQKFDPEKNTQDSCLYHPGLPIFHDALKGWSCCKKRTTDFSEFLSIKGCTKGYHSNEKPPEPEEASSEPKVKTSTEVIIQGPKSAEMMERERPSTDEPKQLLPVKVSGSLAQALSKLDLTRKDHPPVQSSADTPSLEVSAGTTCKNSGCKAVYQGEESDRETCTFHPGVPVFHEGMKYWSCCGMKTTDFTAFLEQKGCSRGKHTWVKKQDKKLVSCRQDWHQTGSQVVVTIYAKTPLPNLSSVKANRTTLDIHITFEGDKVFQAELDLWGVINVEKSFLNMLPSKVEITLKKENAVTWARLEHPQGKSQMLRQQQQQLETDSLESQKARGAHLEEESDDSLSWSEEEEEEWEEGEKSQALPASHNSDGK
;
A
#
# COMPACT_ATOMS: atom_id res chain seq x y z
N MET A 1 17.99 -64.52 0.09
CA MET A 1 17.52 -63.23 -0.46
C MET A 1 17.96 -62.16 0.52
N ALA A 2 18.72 -61.15 0.07
CA ALA A 2 19.22 -60.11 0.95
C ALA A 2 18.08 -59.14 1.34
N LEU A 3 17.78 -59.04 2.63
CA LEU A 3 16.76 -58.15 3.20
C LEU A 3 17.39 -56.82 3.61
N LEU A 4 16.63 -55.73 3.57
CA LEU A 4 17.09 -54.41 4.01
C LEU A 4 16.97 -54.29 5.54
N CYS A 5 18.03 -53.80 6.19
CA CYS A 5 18.01 -53.48 7.61
C CYS A 5 17.38 -52.10 7.85
N TYR A 6 16.32 -52.06 8.65
CA TYR A 6 15.62 -50.82 9.02
C TYR A 6 16.06 -50.25 10.38
N ASN A 7 17.06 -50.86 11.03
CA ASN A 7 17.65 -50.29 12.24
C ASN A 7 18.26 -48.91 11.94
N LYS A 8 18.00 -47.94 12.82
CA LYS A 8 18.38 -46.53 12.65
C LYS A 8 19.89 -46.38 12.49
N GLY A 9 20.34 -45.87 11.35
CA GLY A 9 21.75 -45.67 11.04
C GLY A 9 22.49 -46.89 10.44
N CYS A 10 21.82 -48.01 10.20
CA CYS A 10 22.40 -49.17 9.50
C CYS A 10 22.13 -49.12 7.99
N GLY A 11 20.88 -49.31 7.56
CA GLY A 11 20.47 -49.24 6.14
C GLY A 11 21.13 -50.27 5.20
N GLN A 12 21.82 -51.28 5.73
CA GLN A 12 22.53 -52.30 4.95
C GLN A 12 21.61 -53.45 4.54
N LYS A 13 21.95 -54.13 3.44
CA LYS A 13 21.30 -55.40 3.08
C LYS A 13 22.00 -56.56 3.78
N PHE A 14 21.24 -57.48 4.35
CA PHE A 14 21.75 -58.62 5.11
C PHE A 14 21.05 -59.93 4.73
N ASP A 15 21.73 -61.05 4.91
CA ASP A 15 21.15 -62.38 4.75
C ASP A 15 20.64 -62.88 6.12
N PRO A 16 19.36 -63.28 6.24
CA PRO A 16 18.79 -63.74 7.52
C PRO A 16 19.54 -64.92 8.14
N GLU A 17 20.08 -65.80 7.32
CA GLU A 17 20.79 -67.01 7.75
C GLU A 17 22.19 -66.73 8.33
N LYS A 18 22.75 -65.54 8.07
CA LYS A 18 24.07 -65.10 8.56
C LYS A 18 23.98 -63.96 9.57
N ASN A 19 22.78 -63.65 10.07
CA ASN A 19 22.53 -62.56 10.99
C ASN A 19 22.98 -62.94 12.41
N THR A 20 24.13 -62.43 12.84
CA THR A 20 24.67 -62.64 14.20
C THR A 20 24.46 -61.40 15.06
N GLN A 21 24.60 -61.55 16.38
CA GLN A 21 24.39 -60.47 17.36
C GLN A 21 25.33 -59.25 17.18
N ASP A 22 26.42 -59.39 16.42
CA ASP A 22 27.37 -58.31 16.15
C ASP A 22 27.32 -57.79 14.70
N SER A 23 26.34 -58.25 13.89
CA SER A 23 26.28 -57.95 12.45
C SER A 23 25.83 -56.52 12.15
N CYS A 24 24.95 -55.94 12.98
CA CYS A 24 24.38 -54.61 12.76
C CYS A 24 24.97 -53.57 13.73
N LEU A 25 25.35 -52.41 13.21
CA LEU A 25 25.66 -51.20 14.01
C LEU A 25 24.54 -50.18 13.85
N TYR A 26 23.83 -49.88 14.92
CA TYR A 26 22.67 -48.99 14.88
C TYR A 26 22.56 -48.10 16.12
N HIS A 27 21.66 -47.12 16.06
CA HIS A 27 21.30 -46.25 17.17
C HIS A 27 19.98 -46.71 17.79
N PRO A 28 19.95 -47.13 19.06
CA PRO A 28 18.70 -47.43 19.76
C PRO A 28 17.94 -46.15 20.14
N GLY A 29 18.64 -45.00 20.19
CA GLY A 29 18.07 -43.70 20.51
C GLY A 29 17.29 -43.07 19.37
N LEU A 30 16.50 -42.06 19.72
CA LEU A 30 15.76 -41.23 18.77
C LEU A 30 16.65 -40.09 18.26
N PRO A 31 16.41 -39.58 17.04
CA PRO A 31 17.06 -38.37 16.56
C PRO A 31 16.62 -37.18 17.43
N ILE A 32 17.59 -36.37 17.86
CA ILE A 32 17.37 -35.19 18.70
C ILE A 32 17.96 -33.95 18.02
N PHE A 33 17.15 -32.88 17.99
CA PHE A 33 17.49 -31.62 17.35
C PHE A 33 17.27 -30.49 18.36
N HIS A 34 18.34 -29.91 18.90
CA HIS A 34 18.28 -28.82 19.88
C HIS A 34 19.47 -27.87 19.68
N ASP A 35 19.27 -26.55 19.82
CA ASP A 35 20.32 -25.52 19.67
C ASP A 35 21.17 -25.64 18.39
N ALA A 36 20.51 -25.83 17.24
CA ALA A 36 21.14 -26.05 15.93
C ALA A 36 22.05 -27.31 15.83
N LEU A 37 22.11 -28.12 16.89
CA LEU A 37 22.84 -29.37 16.96
C LEU A 37 21.91 -30.56 16.75
N LYS A 38 22.36 -31.49 15.90
CA LYS A 38 21.69 -32.70 15.49
C LYS A 38 22.45 -33.90 16.05
N GLY A 39 21.77 -34.89 16.58
CA GLY A 39 22.41 -36.07 17.15
C GLY A 39 21.43 -37.17 17.49
N TRP A 40 21.94 -38.27 18.04
CA TRP A 40 21.13 -39.39 18.52
C TRP A 40 21.09 -39.36 20.04
N SER A 41 19.95 -39.61 20.68
CA SER A 41 19.85 -39.61 22.15
C SER A 41 20.75 -40.65 22.83
N CYS A 42 21.13 -41.71 22.12
CA CYS A 42 22.06 -42.73 22.57
C CYS A 42 23.55 -42.35 22.41
N CYS A 43 23.86 -41.19 21.80
CA CYS A 43 25.22 -40.76 21.48
C CYS A 43 25.51 -39.34 21.99
N LYS A 44 26.77 -39.10 22.40
CA LYS A 44 27.23 -37.75 22.73
C LYS A 44 27.65 -36.93 21.50
N LYS A 45 27.91 -37.57 20.35
CA LYS A 45 28.30 -36.87 19.11
C LYS A 45 27.13 -36.00 18.62
N ARG A 46 27.40 -34.72 18.42
CA ARG A 46 26.47 -33.71 17.89
C ARG A 46 27.09 -33.04 16.68
N THR A 47 26.30 -32.75 15.66
CA THR A 47 26.74 -32.09 14.42
C THR A 47 25.79 -30.95 14.09
N THR A 48 26.29 -29.87 13.50
CA THR A 48 25.43 -28.79 12.98
C THR A 48 24.91 -29.13 11.57
N ASP A 49 25.67 -29.94 10.83
CA ASP A 49 25.32 -30.39 9.49
C ASP A 49 24.41 -31.64 9.48
N PHE A 50 23.45 -31.67 8.54
CA PHE A 50 22.46 -32.75 8.42
C PHE A 50 23.03 -33.99 7.73
N SER A 51 23.91 -33.82 6.75
CA SER A 51 24.58 -34.93 6.07
C SER A 51 25.52 -35.66 7.02
N GLU A 52 26.25 -34.90 7.85
CA GLU A 52 27.11 -35.46 8.89
C GLU A 52 26.29 -36.22 9.96
N PHE A 53 25.09 -35.73 10.31
CA PHE A 53 24.19 -36.38 11.26
C PHE A 53 23.72 -37.76 10.77
N LEU A 54 23.29 -37.86 9.51
CA LEU A 54 22.90 -39.14 8.90
C LEU A 54 24.08 -40.12 8.79
N SER A 55 25.30 -39.58 8.70
CA SER A 55 26.54 -40.36 8.61
C SER A 55 27.11 -40.82 9.97
N ILE A 56 26.48 -40.44 11.10
CA ILE A 56 26.91 -40.89 12.43
C ILE A 56 26.73 -42.41 12.54
N LYS A 57 27.84 -43.15 12.68
CA LYS A 57 27.83 -44.61 12.85
C LYS A 57 27.06 -45.02 14.11
N GLY A 58 26.30 -46.11 14.01
CA GLY A 58 25.56 -46.70 15.13
C GLY A 58 26.44 -46.97 16.35
N CYS A 59 25.92 -46.72 17.56
CA CYS A 59 26.64 -46.94 18.81
C CYS A 59 26.39 -48.30 19.46
N THR A 60 25.43 -49.08 18.97
CA THR A 60 25.05 -50.38 19.52
C THR A 60 25.20 -51.47 18.48
N LYS A 61 25.76 -52.61 18.89
CA LYS A 61 25.84 -53.84 18.10
C LYS A 61 24.60 -54.70 18.34
N GLY A 62 24.03 -55.27 17.29
CA GLY A 62 22.89 -56.19 17.41
C GLY A 62 22.62 -56.95 16.13
N TYR A 63 21.48 -57.63 16.09
CA TYR A 63 20.95 -58.26 14.88
C TYR A 63 20.39 -57.21 13.93
N HIS A 64 20.48 -57.46 12.62
CA HIS A 64 19.72 -56.70 11.64
C HIS A 64 18.22 -57.00 11.78
N SER A 65 17.37 -55.99 11.56
CA SER A 65 15.92 -56.13 11.52
C SER A 65 15.38 -55.76 10.14
N ASN A 66 14.56 -56.63 9.56
CA ASN A 66 13.82 -56.39 8.32
C ASN A 66 12.44 -55.76 8.57
N GLU A 67 12.07 -55.51 9.83
CA GLU A 67 10.83 -54.84 10.18
C GLU A 67 10.97 -53.35 9.96
N LYS A 68 10.27 -52.81 8.96
CA LYS A 68 10.14 -51.36 8.77
C LYS A 68 9.38 -50.82 9.99
N PRO A 69 9.98 -49.94 10.82
CA PRO A 69 9.24 -49.26 11.87
C PRO A 69 8.02 -48.59 11.23
N PRO A 70 6.84 -48.64 11.88
CA PRO A 70 5.66 -47.97 11.36
C PRO A 70 6.02 -46.52 11.02
N GLU A 71 5.68 -46.09 9.81
CA GLU A 71 5.78 -44.67 9.46
C GLU A 71 4.96 -43.91 10.52
N PRO A 72 5.51 -42.84 11.11
CA PRO A 72 4.76 -42.09 12.11
C PRO A 72 3.51 -41.53 11.43
N GLU A 73 2.37 -42.15 11.73
CA GLU A 73 1.06 -41.57 11.49
C GLU A 73 1.04 -40.21 12.17
N GLU A 74 0.62 -39.18 11.43
CA GLU A 74 0.36 -37.86 11.97
C GLU A 74 -0.63 -38.03 13.12
N ALA A 75 -0.12 -38.00 14.36
CA ALA A 75 -0.89 -38.29 15.54
C ALA A 75 -1.95 -37.20 15.74
N SER A 76 -3.18 -37.53 15.31
CA SER A 76 -4.41 -36.98 15.84
C SER A 76 -4.40 -37.12 17.37
N SER A 77 -4.62 -36.01 18.05
CA SER A 77 -4.59 -35.89 19.49
C SER A 77 -5.94 -36.27 20.11
N GLU A 78 -5.97 -37.36 20.88
CA GLU A 78 -6.95 -37.53 21.96
C GLU A 78 -6.25 -37.54 23.33
N PRO A 79 -6.84 -36.91 24.37
CA PRO A 79 -6.16 -36.66 25.63
C PRO A 79 -6.37 -37.80 26.63
N LYS A 80 -5.30 -38.22 27.31
CA LYS A 80 -5.40 -38.88 28.63
C LYS A 80 -4.74 -38.03 29.70
N VAL A 81 -5.59 -37.57 30.60
CA VAL A 81 -5.31 -36.80 31.82
C VAL A 81 -4.31 -37.53 32.71
N LYS A 82 -3.19 -36.87 33.03
CA LYS A 82 -2.38 -37.13 34.24
C LYS A 82 -1.84 -35.79 34.76
N THR A 83 -2.16 -35.53 36.03
CA THR A 83 -1.79 -34.35 36.81
C THR A 83 -0.27 -34.25 36.98
N SER A 84 0.36 -33.32 36.26
CA SER A 84 1.59 -32.64 36.65
C SER A 84 1.70 -31.37 35.81
N THR A 85 1.91 -30.23 36.47
CA THR A 85 2.06 -28.92 35.86
C THR A 85 3.23 -28.91 34.86
N GLU A 86 2.94 -29.11 33.58
CA GLU A 86 3.88 -28.88 32.48
C GLU A 86 3.26 -27.86 31.51
N VAL A 87 4.00 -26.77 31.32
CA VAL A 87 3.68 -25.69 30.39
C VAL A 87 3.80 -26.23 28.97
N ILE A 88 2.67 -26.47 28.31
CA ILE A 88 2.62 -26.84 26.89
C ILE A 88 3.05 -25.62 26.07
N ILE A 89 4.27 -25.63 25.55
CA ILE A 89 4.72 -24.65 24.56
C ILE A 89 4.11 -25.06 23.21
N GLN A 90 2.97 -24.46 22.85
CA GLN A 90 2.41 -24.58 21.51
C GLN A 90 3.43 -24.05 20.49
N GLY A 91 3.74 -24.85 19.46
CA GLY A 91 4.52 -24.37 18.32
C GLY A 91 3.81 -23.21 17.62
N PRO A 92 4.53 -22.34 16.88
CA PRO A 92 3.92 -21.24 16.15
C PRO A 92 2.88 -21.77 15.17
N LYS A 93 1.67 -21.17 15.17
CA LYS A 93 0.59 -21.48 14.23
C LYS A 93 1.10 -21.44 12.79
N SER A 94 0.70 -22.41 11.96
CA SER A 94 1.07 -22.43 10.53
C SER A 94 0.45 -21.25 9.78
N ALA A 95 1.11 -20.80 8.71
CA ALA A 95 0.63 -19.67 7.91
C ALA A 95 -0.78 -19.91 7.33
N GLU A 96 -1.08 -21.14 6.92
CA GLU A 96 -2.39 -21.52 6.37
C GLU A 96 -3.51 -21.45 7.40
N MET A 97 -3.24 -21.86 8.66
CA MET A 97 -4.23 -21.74 9.74
C MET A 97 -4.50 -20.27 10.09
N MET A 98 -3.45 -19.44 10.06
CA MET A 98 -3.58 -18.00 10.28
C MET A 98 -4.34 -17.28 9.17
N GLU A 99 -4.21 -17.73 7.93
CA GLU A 99 -4.97 -17.19 6.79
C GLU A 99 -6.46 -17.56 6.90
N ARG A 100 -6.78 -18.79 7.36
CA ARG A 100 -8.16 -19.22 7.60
C ARG A 100 -8.83 -18.51 8.77
N GLU A 101 -8.08 -18.22 9.84
CA GLU A 101 -8.57 -17.50 11.03
C GLU A 101 -8.54 -15.97 10.86
N ARG A 102 -8.21 -15.48 9.66
CA ARG A 102 -8.07 -14.04 9.41
C ARG A 102 -9.42 -13.32 9.54
N PRO A 103 -9.54 -12.30 10.41
CA PRO A 103 -10.74 -11.48 10.51
C PRO A 103 -11.04 -10.72 9.21
N SER A 104 -12.30 -10.33 9.02
CA SER A 104 -12.72 -9.56 7.84
C SER A 104 -12.02 -8.19 7.81
N THR A 105 -11.61 -7.78 6.61
CA THR A 105 -11.05 -6.46 6.31
C THR A 105 -12.01 -5.32 6.66
N ASP A 106 -13.32 -5.57 6.64
CA ASP A 106 -14.39 -4.57 6.84
C ASP A 106 -14.70 -4.25 8.32
N GLU A 107 -13.96 -4.82 9.28
CA GLU A 107 -14.15 -4.50 10.70
C GLU A 107 -13.98 -3.00 11.00
N PRO A 108 -14.76 -2.43 11.95
CA PRO A 108 -14.67 -1.01 12.26
C PRO A 108 -13.28 -0.63 12.74
N LYS A 109 -12.70 0.40 12.12
CA LYS A 109 -11.35 0.89 12.44
C LYS A 109 -11.38 1.76 13.69
N GLN A 110 -10.44 1.55 14.60
CA GLN A 110 -10.26 2.34 15.82
C GLN A 110 -9.06 3.28 15.69
N LEU A 111 -9.14 4.46 16.33
CA LEU A 111 -8.02 5.40 16.35
C LEU A 111 -6.89 4.89 17.25
N LEU A 112 -5.68 4.88 16.71
CA LEU A 112 -4.50 4.47 17.46
C LEU A 112 -4.02 5.59 18.39
N PRO A 113 -3.58 5.27 19.62
CA PRO A 113 -3.07 6.27 20.56
C PRO A 113 -1.77 6.90 20.04
N VAL A 114 -1.67 8.23 20.11
CA VAL A 114 -0.54 9.02 19.61
C VAL A 114 0.39 9.41 20.76
N LYS A 115 1.68 9.09 20.61
CA LYS A 115 2.76 9.56 21.47
C LYS A 115 3.58 10.59 20.71
N VAL A 116 3.67 11.80 21.24
CA VAL A 116 4.43 12.91 20.65
C VAL A 116 5.78 13.00 21.35
N SER A 117 6.88 12.97 20.60
CA SER A 117 8.20 13.13 21.21
C SER A 117 8.40 14.56 21.73
N GLY A 118 9.13 14.72 22.84
CA GLY A 118 9.45 16.06 23.37
C GLY A 118 10.20 16.94 22.37
N SER A 119 11.02 16.33 21.51
CA SER A 119 11.72 17.02 20.42
C SER A 119 10.78 17.56 19.34
N LEU A 120 9.70 16.84 19.01
CA LEU A 120 8.69 17.31 18.07
C LEU A 120 7.88 18.46 18.68
N ALA A 121 7.47 18.34 19.95
CA ALA A 121 6.77 19.42 20.66
C ALA A 121 7.59 20.72 20.69
N GLN A 122 8.91 20.63 20.94
CA GLN A 122 9.82 21.77 20.87
C GLN A 122 9.99 22.33 19.44
N ALA A 123 10.00 21.47 18.42
CA ALA A 123 10.09 21.93 17.04
C ALA A 123 8.83 22.69 16.62
N LEU A 124 7.65 22.22 17.03
CA LEU A 124 6.37 22.88 16.77
C LEU A 124 6.28 24.23 17.48
N SER A 125 6.66 24.31 18.77
CA SER A 125 6.64 25.58 19.49
C SER A 125 7.60 26.62 18.91
N LYS A 126 8.79 26.20 18.43
CA LYS A 126 9.71 27.08 17.70
C LYS A 126 9.10 27.61 16.41
N LEU A 127 8.41 26.77 15.64
CA LEU A 127 7.74 27.19 14.41
C LEU A 127 6.62 28.21 14.70
N ASP A 128 5.84 27.98 15.76
CA ASP A 128 4.81 28.91 16.21
C ASP A 128 5.40 30.25 16.67
N LEU A 129 6.55 30.26 17.34
CA LEU A 129 7.26 31.48 17.73
C LEU A 129 7.82 32.22 16.50
N THR A 130 8.43 31.52 15.54
CA THR A 130 8.90 32.16 14.30
C THR A 130 7.77 32.75 13.46
N ARG A 131 6.55 32.18 13.55
CA ARG A 131 5.35 32.79 12.95
C ARG A 131 4.89 34.04 13.68
N LYS A 132 5.19 34.19 14.98
CA LYS A 132 4.87 35.38 15.79
C LYS A 132 5.93 36.49 15.68
N ASP A 133 7.19 36.15 15.38
CA ASP A 133 8.30 37.12 15.21
C ASP A 133 8.28 37.88 13.86
N HIS A 134 7.46 37.46 12.89
CA HIS A 134 6.95 38.40 11.88
C HIS A 134 5.72 39.08 12.48
N PRO A 135 5.73 40.39 12.78
CA PRO A 135 4.59 41.01 13.43
C PRO A 135 3.38 40.95 12.48
N PRO A 136 2.29 40.24 12.81
CA PRO A 136 1.00 40.79 12.49
C PRO A 136 0.83 42.01 13.39
N VAL A 137 0.56 43.16 12.80
CA VAL A 137 0.09 44.32 13.57
C VAL A 137 -1.07 43.83 14.45
N GLN A 138 -0.98 44.15 15.74
CA GLN A 138 -1.91 43.81 16.82
C GLN A 138 -3.38 43.95 16.36
N SER A 139 -4.28 43.05 16.73
CA SER A 139 -5.17 43.29 17.89
C SER A 139 -5.99 42.06 18.29
N SER A 140 -6.47 42.14 19.53
CA SER A 140 -7.14 41.19 20.41
C SER A 140 -8.60 40.81 20.10
N ALA A 141 -8.95 39.59 20.50
CA ALA A 141 -10.24 39.08 21.02
C ALA A 141 -11.51 39.03 20.11
N ASP A 142 -12.00 37.80 19.96
CA ASP A 142 -13.39 37.34 19.76
C ASP A 142 -14.27 37.98 18.67
N THR A 143 -14.21 37.43 17.44
CA THR A 143 -15.38 37.10 16.58
C THR A 143 -14.94 36.34 15.31
N PRO A 144 -15.69 35.33 14.81
CA PRO A 144 -15.31 34.53 13.65
C PRO A 144 -15.84 35.14 12.34
N SER A 145 -15.44 36.37 12.04
CA SER A 145 -15.58 36.97 10.71
C SER A 145 -14.17 37.29 10.21
N LEU A 146 -13.72 36.54 9.20
CA LEU A 146 -12.44 36.74 8.53
C LEU A 146 -12.46 38.08 7.79
N GLU A 147 -12.25 39.18 8.50
CA GLU A 147 -12.10 40.50 7.90
C GLU A 147 -10.75 40.56 7.16
N VAL A 148 -10.81 40.66 5.84
CA VAL A 148 -9.64 40.81 4.98
C VAL A 148 -9.05 42.20 5.25
N SER A 149 -7.76 42.29 5.60
CA SER A 149 -7.12 43.58 5.84
C SER A 149 -6.86 44.33 4.53
N ALA A 150 -7.10 45.65 4.52
CA ALA A 150 -6.70 46.53 3.43
C ALA A 150 -5.20 46.36 3.12
N GLY A 151 -4.85 46.17 1.86
CA GLY A 151 -3.52 45.79 1.40
C GLY A 151 -3.36 44.32 1.00
N THR A 152 -4.37 43.46 1.22
CA THR A 152 -4.29 42.03 0.85
C THR A 152 -4.33 41.86 -0.66
N THR A 153 -3.33 41.20 -1.25
CA THR A 153 -3.31 40.91 -2.70
C THR A 153 -4.21 39.74 -3.08
N CYS A 154 -4.86 39.85 -4.24
CA CYS A 154 -5.67 38.77 -4.79
C CYS A 154 -4.81 37.51 -5.01
N LYS A 155 -5.36 36.34 -4.66
CA LYS A 155 -4.68 35.05 -4.73
C LYS A 155 -4.90 34.30 -6.04
N ASN A 156 -5.78 34.81 -6.91
CA ASN A 156 -6.00 34.24 -8.23
C ASN A 156 -4.80 34.49 -9.14
N SER A 157 -4.37 33.46 -9.89
CA SER A 157 -3.19 33.50 -10.75
C SER A 157 -3.27 34.62 -11.80
N GLY A 158 -2.28 35.50 -11.85
CA GLY A 158 -2.22 36.62 -12.80
C GLY A 158 -3.05 37.85 -12.40
N CYS A 159 -3.84 37.79 -11.32
CA CYS A 159 -4.52 38.96 -10.79
C CYS A 159 -3.58 39.75 -9.86
N LYS A 160 -3.42 41.06 -10.11
CA LYS A 160 -2.57 41.96 -9.32
C LYS A 160 -3.36 42.93 -8.43
N ALA A 161 -4.67 42.71 -8.29
CA ALA A 161 -5.53 43.56 -7.49
C ALA A 161 -5.18 43.48 -6.00
N VAL A 162 -5.40 44.58 -5.29
CA VAL A 162 -5.15 44.74 -3.86
C VAL A 162 -6.47 45.12 -3.20
N TYR A 163 -6.82 44.42 -2.14
CA TYR A 163 -8.03 44.68 -1.36
C TYR A 163 -7.92 46.05 -0.67
N GLN A 164 -8.84 46.96 -0.96
CA GLN A 164 -8.93 48.31 -0.37
C GLN A 164 -10.24 48.52 0.42
N GLY A 165 -11.03 47.46 0.60
CA GLY A 165 -12.34 47.48 1.27
C GLY A 165 -13.41 46.76 0.43
N GLU A 166 -14.68 46.89 0.82
CA GLU A 166 -15.82 46.23 0.15
C GLU A 166 -15.95 46.59 -1.34
N GLU A 167 -15.42 47.73 -1.76
CA GLU A 167 -15.37 48.13 -3.17
C GLU A 167 -14.55 47.14 -4.01
N SER A 168 -13.43 46.64 -3.47
CA SER A 168 -12.57 45.68 -4.16
C SER A 168 -13.25 44.32 -4.37
N ASP A 169 -14.26 43.97 -3.58
CA ASP A 169 -15.06 42.76 -3.79
C ASP A 169 -16.02 42.87 -4.98
N ARG A 170 -16.38 44.10 -5.36
CA ARG A 170 -17.26 44.39 -6.50
C ARG A 170 -16.50 44.43 -7.82
N GLU A 171 -15.18 44.60 -7.78
CA GLU A 171 -14.34 44.57 -8.97
C GLU A 171 -14.29 43.18 -9.61
N THR A 172 -14.19 43.15 -10.95
CA THR A 172 -14.07 41.90 -11.69
C THR A 172 -12.63 41.42 -11.71
N CYS A 173 -12.37 40.27 -11.10
CA CYS A 173 -11.07 39.63 -11.11
C CYS A 173 -10.80 39.00 -12.49
N THR A 174 -9.73 39.45 -13.17
CA THR A 174 -9.19 38.77 -14.35
C THR A 174 -8.02 37.89 -13.97
N PHE A 175 -8.11 36.58 -14.21
CA PHE A 175 -7.11 35.61 -13.79
C PHE A 175 -6.99 34.42 -14.76
N HIS A 176 -5.96 33.60 -14.54
CA HIS A 176 -5.76 32.34 -15.25
C HIS A 176 -6.26 31.17 -14.39
N PRO A 177 -7.29 30.40 -14.83
CA PRO A 177 -7.75 29.21 -14.09
C PRO A 177 -6.79 28.02 -14.24
N GLY A 178 -5.90 28.06 -15.24
CA GLY A 178 -4.92 27.00 -15.50
C GLY A 178 -3.67 27.10 -14.63
N VAL A 179 -2.85 26.06 -14.71
CA VAL A 179 -1.53 25.99 -14.08
C VAL A 179 -0.44 26.55 -14.99
N PRO A 180 0.65 27.10 -14.43
CA PRO A 180 1.81 27.54 -15.19
C PRO A 180 2.56 26.32 -15.74
N VAL A 181 2.95 26.37 -17.02
CA VAL A 181 3.65 25.31 -17.73
C VAL A 181 5.00 25.83 -18.23
N PHE A 182 6.07 25.10 -17.92
CA PHE A 182 7.44 25.40 -18.33
C PHE A 182 8.03 24.16 -19.01
N HIS A 183 7.97 24.09 -20.34
CA HIS A 183 8.58 23.02 -21.13
C HIS A 183 9.27 23.61 -22.35
N GLU A 184 10.38 23.00 -22.76
CA GLU A 184 11.09 23.36 -24.01
C GLU A 184 11.48 24.84 -24.13
N GLY A 185 11.78 25.50 -23.01
CA GLY A 185 12.12 26.93 -22.98
C GLY A 185 10.93 27.89 -23.14
N MET A 186 9.72 27.35 -23.31
CA MET A 186 8.46 28.10 -23.38
C MET A 186 7.80 28.15 -22.00
N LYS A 187 7.15 29.28 -21.72
CA LYS A 187 6.43 29.60 -20.49
C LYS A 187 5.03 30.04 -20.87
N TYR A 188 4.01 29.38 -20.34
CA TYR A 188 2.61 29.71 -20.65
C TYR A 188 1.65 29.17 -19.60
N TRP A 189 0.41 29.65 -19.65
CA TRP A 189 -0.68 29.13 -18.82
C TRP A 189 -1.46 28.07 -19.59
N SER A 190 -1.72 26.92 -18.99
CA SER A 190 -2.50 25.83 -19.62
C SER A 190 -3.92 26.24 -20.05
N CYS A 191 -4.50 27.28 -19.45
CA CYS A 191 -5.84 27.78 -19.78
C CYS A 191 -5.89 28.72 -20.97
N CYS A 192 -4.76 29.26 -21.43
CA CYS A 192 -4.70 30.12 -22.60
C CYS A 192 -3.31 29.98 -23.22
N GLY A 193 -3.23 29.41 -24.42
CA GLY A 193 -1.98 29.04 -25.08
C GLY A 193 -1.08 30.19 -25.54
N MET A 194 -1.10 31.35 -24.88
CA MET A 194 -0.13 32.42 -25.12
C MET A 194 1.22 32.01 -24.55
N LYS A 195 2.20 31.80 -25.43
CA LYS A 195 3.53 31.32 -25.09
C LYS A 195 4.54 32.45 -25.11
N THR A 196 5.38 32.52 -24.08
CA THR A 196 6.51 33.44 -24.00
C THR A 196 7.77 32.66 -23.67
N THR A 197 8.92 33.14 -24.12
CA THR A 197 10.23 32.62 -23.69
C THR A 197 10.75 33.40 -22.48
N ASP A 198 10.38 34.68 -22.35
CA ASP A 198 10.70 35.54 -21.22
C ASP A 198 9.78 35.30 -20.01
N PHE A 199 10.38 35.23 -18.82
CA PHE A 199 9.68 35.01 -17.55
C PHE A 199 8.95 36.25 -17.06
N THR A 200 9.50 37.45 -17.32
CA THR A 200 8.84 38.71 -16.93
C THR A 200 7.57 38.91 -17.74
N ALA A 201 7.65 38.74 -19.06
CA ALA A 201 6.47 38.74 -19.94
C ALA A 201 5.40 37.70 -19.51
N PHE A 202 5.81 36.52 -19.03
CA PHE A 202 4.90 35.50 -18.50
C PHE A 202 4.16 35.96 -17.23
N LEU A 203 4.85 36.60 -16.28
CA LEU A 203 4.24 37.14 -15.05
C LEU A 203 3.33 38.36 -15.31
N GLU A 204 3.55 39.07 -16.42
CA GLU A 204 2.74 40.22 -16.84
C GLU A 204 1.55 39.84 -17.71
N GLN A 205 1.45 38.58 -18.12
CA GLN A 205 0.36 38.08 -18.92
C GLN A 205 -1.00 38.30 -18.20
N LYS A 206 -1.93 38.96 -18.90
CA LYS A 206 -3.28 39.22 -18.39
C LYS A 206 -4.08 37.92 -18.31
N GLY A 207 -4.83 37.76 -17.22
CA GLY A 207 -5.76 36.66 -17.02
C GLY A 207 -6.74 36.46 -18.17
N CYS A 208 -7.01 35.21 -18.53
CA CYS A 208 -7.92 34.84 -19.63
C CYS A 208 -9.36 34.57 -19.20
N SER A 209 -9.65 34.59 -17.90
CA SER A 209 -10.99 34.38 -17.35
C SER A 209 -11.37 35.48 -16.37
N ARG A 210 -12.66 35.69 -16.18
CA ARG A 210 -13.24 36.71 -15.30
C ARG A 210 -14.00 36.05 -14.16
N GLY A 211 -13.90 36.58 -12.95
CA GLY A 211 -14.62 36.06 -11.77
C GLY A 211 -14.50 36.98 -10.57
N LYS A 212 -14.74 36.45 -9.37
CA LYS A 212 -14.60 37.19 -8.11
C LYS A 212 -13.18 37.08 -7.56
N HIS A 213 -12.72 38.13 -6.88
CA HIS A 213 -11.45 38.10 -6.21
C HIS A 213 -11.45 37.07 -5.07
N THR A 214 -10.33 36.36 -4.92
CA THR A 214 -10.08 35.49 -3.77
C THR A 214 -8.97 36.11 -2.94
N TRP A 215 -9.31 36.62 -1.75
CA TRP A 215 -8.35 37.31 -0.87
C TRP A 215 -7.72 36.36 0.14
N VAL A 216 -8.50 35.38 0.60
CA VAL A 216 -8.05 34.32 1.50
C VAL A 216 -7.92 33.03 0.68
N LYS A 217 -6.72 32.45 0.60
CA LYS A 217 -6.61 31.08 0.10
C LYS A 217 -7.37 30.18 1.05
N LYS A 218 -8.42 29.51 0.59
CA LYS A 218 -8.83 28.26 1.23
C LYS A 218 -7.56 27.39 1.25
N GLN A 219 -7.13 26.95 2.42
CA GLN A 219 -6.00 26.04 2.52
C GLN A 219 -6.46 24.70 1.93
N ASP A 220 -6.39 24.58 0.60
CA ASP A 220 -6.53 23.29 -0.06
C ASP A 220 -5.36 22.43 0.41
N LYS A 221 -5.70 21.44 1.23
CA LYS A 221 -4.77 20.44 1.75
C LYS A 221 -4.09 19.78 0.55
N LYS A 222 -2.79 19.98 0.40
CA LYS A 222 -2.03 19.42 -0.72
C LYS A 222 -1.75 17.95 -0.41
N LEU A 223 -2.37 17.04 -1.15
CA LEU A 223 -2.02 15.62 -1.06
C LEU A 223 -0.60 15.41 -1.62
N VAL A 224 0.26 14.78 -0.83
CA VAL A 224 1.67 14.56 -1.14
C VAL A 224 2.01 13.09 -0.89
N SER A 225 2.77 12.48 -1.80
CA SER A 225 3.35 11.16 -1.58
C SER A 225 4.57 11.25 -0.66
N CYS A 226 4.63 10.41 0.38
CA CYS A 226 5.76 10.31 1.30
C CYS A 226 6.52 9.01 1.06
N ARG A 227 7.84 9.04 1.28
CA ARG A 227 8.61 7.81 1.42
C ARG A 227 8.10 7.05 2.64
N GLN A 228 7.92 5.74 2.46
CA GLN A 228 7.55 4.81 3.52
C GLN A 228 8.61 3.71 3.64
N ASP A 229 8.77 3.18 4.84
CA ASP A 229 9.63 2.04 5.15
C ASP A 229 8.96 1.20 6.23
N TRP A 230 9.35 -0.06 6.38
CA TRP A 230 8.84 -0.91 7.45
C TRP A 230 9.88 -1.92 7.90
N HIS A 231 9.87 -2.20 9.18
CA HIS A 231 10.67 -3.27 9.77
C HIS A 231 9.83 -4.03 10.80
N GLN A 232 10.36 -5.15 11.26
CA GLN A 232 9.66 -5.98 12.24
C GLN A 232 10.60 -6.56 13.27
N THR A 233 10.03 -6.87 14.42
CA THR A 233 10.62 -7.66 15.48
C THR A 233 9.78 -8.94 15.62
N GLY A 234 10.17 -9.86 16.51
CA GLY A 234 9.40 -11.08 16.75
C GLY A 234 7.93 -10.83 17.12
N SER A 235 7.62 -9.72 17.81
CA SER A 235 6.27 -9.43 18.30
C SER A 235 5.62 -8.14 17.80
N GLN A 236 6.31 -7.36 16.97
CA GLN A 236 5.82 -6.06 16.50
C GLN A 236 6.22 -5.82 15.05
N VAL A 237 5.44 -5.01 14.35
CA VAL A 237 5.76 -4.44 13.03
C VAL A 237 5.76 -2.93 13.19
N VAL A 238 6.75 -2.24 12.62
CA VAL A 238 6.84 -0.78 12.67
C VAL A 238 6.83 -0.24 11.25
N VAL A 239 5.83 0.59 10.93
CA VAL A 239 5.72 1.30 9.66
C VAL A 239 6.19 2.73 9.86
N THR A 240 7.21 3.15 9.12
CA THR A 240 7.80 4.49 9.21
C THR A 240 7.41 5.33 8.02
N ILE A 241 6.86 6.52 8.28
CA ILE A 241 6.50 7.51 7.26
C ILE A 241 7.42 8.71 7.44
N TYR A 242 8.17 9.05 6.41
CA TYR A 242 9.08 10.19 6.43
C TYR A 242 8.31 11.47 6.09
N ALA A 243 7.83 12.13 7.14
CA ALA A 243 7.15 13.42 7.09
C ALA A 243 7.83 14.37 8.08
N LYS A 244 8.28 15.53 7.59
CA LYS A 244 8.99 16.52 8.41
C LYS A 244 7.98 17.35 9.17
N THR A 245 8.17 17.46 10.48
CA THR A 245 7.33 18.25 11.38
C THR A 245 5.84 17.89 11.23
N PRO A 246 5.45 16.63 11.54
CA PRO A 246 4.05 16.22 11.54
C PRO A 246 3.26 16.99 12.61
N LEU A 247 2.00 17.28 12.32
CA LEU A 247 1.07 18.01 13.20
C LEU A 247 0.16 17.01 13.91
N PRO A 248 0.35 16.76 15.23
CA PRO A 248 -0.41 15.74 15.96
C PRO A 248 -1.92 15.99 15.97
N ASN A 249 -2.33 17.26 16.06
CA ASN A 249 -3.75 17.64 16.14
C ASN A 249 -4.51 17.45 14.80
N LEU A 250 -3.78 17.37 13.68
CA LEU A 250 -4.32 17.25 12.33
C LEU A 250 -4.00 15.91 11.68
N SER A 251 -3.35 15.01 12.43
CA SER A 251 -2.94 13.69 11.95
C SER A 251 -3.69 12.63 12.73
N SER A 252 -4.17 11.60 12.03
CA SER A 252 -4.91 10.50 12.62
C SER A 252 -4.57 9.20 11.90
N VAL A 253 -4.41 8.12 12.65
CA VAL A 253 -4.25 6.79 12.09
C VAL A 253 -5.30 5.89 12.72
N LYS A 254 -6.08 5.22 11.88
CA LYS A 254 -7.10 4.27 12.28
C LYS A 254 -6.65 2.88 11.87
N ALA A 255 -6.89 1.90 12.72
CA ALA A 255 -6.54 0.51 12.44
C ALA A 255 -7.68 -0.41 12.86
N ASN A 256 -7.89 -1.48 12.11
CA ASN A 256 -8.55 -2.67 12.63
C ASN A 256 -7.52 -3.80 12.73
N ARG A 257 -7.98 -5.05 12.91
CA ARG A 257 -7.08 -6.20 13.07
C ARG A 257 -6.24 -6.52 11.84
N THR A 258 -6.63 -6.03 10.66
CA THR A 258 -6.05 -6.43 9.37
C THR A 258 -5.76 -5.26 8.43
N THR A 259 -6.17 -4.05 8.75
CA THR A 259 -6.07 -2.85 7.91
C THR A 259 -5.57 -1.65 8.69
N LEU A 260 -4.93 -0.73 7.98
CA LEU A 260 -4.42 0.52 8.52
C LEU A 260 -4.78 1.66 7.56
N ASP A 261 -5.51 2.65 8.08
CA ASP A 261 -5.88 3.89 7.40
C ASP A 261 -5.08 5.04 8.01
N ILE A 262 -4.27 5.69 7.18
CA ILE A 262 -3.23 6.62 7.60
C ILE A 262 -3.53 7.99 7.04
N HIS A 263 -3.65 8.99 7.91
CA HIS A 263 -3.77 10.40 7.54
C HIS A 263 -2.76 11.24 8.34
N ILE A 264 -1.70 11.71 7.69
CA ILE A 264 -0.65 12.52 8.34
C ILE A 264 -0.61 13.91 7.71
N THR A 265 -0.86 14.94 8.50
CA THR A 265 -0.69 16.34 8.08
C THR A 265 0.65 16.86 8.59
N PHE A 266 1.43 17.51 7.73
CA PHE A 266 2.77 17.99 8.06
C PHE A 266 3.11 19.28 7.31
N GLU A 267 4.09 20.04 7.80
CA GLU A 267 4.51 21.34 7.23
C GLU A 267 3.36 22.34 7.00
N GLY A 268 2.25 22.23 7.74
CA GLY A 268 1.09 23.11 7.66
C GLY A 268 -0.05 22.55 6.81
N ASP A 269 0.15 22.48 5.50
CA ASP A 269 -0.89 22.19 4.50
C ASP A 269 -0.70 20.88 3.73
N LYS A 270 0.44 20.19 3.91
CA LYS A 270 0.71 18.92 3.22
C LYS A 270 0.03 17.78 3.96
N VAL A 271 -0.62 16.91 3.20
CA VAL A 271 -1.33 15.75 3.71
C VAL A 271 -0.82 14.51 3.00
N PHE A 272 -0.48 13.49 3.77
CA PHE A 272 -0.20 12.15 3.31
C PHE A 272 -1.37 11.24 3.69
N GLN A 273 -1.91 10.51 2.71
CA GLN A 273 -2.95 9.50 2.93
C GLN A 273 -2.53 8.17 2.34
N ALA A 274 -2.75 7.09 3.09
CA ALA A 274 -2.53 5.73 2.62
C ALA A 274 -3.41 4.74 3.36
N GLU A 275 -3.85 3.71 2.66
CA GLU A 275 -4.54 2.56 3.23
C GLU A 275 -3.70 1.30 2.97
N LEU A 276 -3.48 0.49 4.01
CA LEU A 276 -2.66 -0.71 3.95
C LEU A 276 -3.46 -1.92 4.46
N ASP A 277 -3.56 -2.95 3.64
CA ASP A 277 -4.07 -4.26 4.05
C ASP A 277 -2.93 -5.11 4.58
N LEU A 278 -2.84 -5.27 5.90
CA LEU A 278 -1.72 -5.91 6.58
C LEU A 278 -1.66 -7.41 6.32
N TRP A 279 -0.47 -7.99 6.12
CA TRP A 279 -0.33 -9.44 5.87
C TRP A 279 -0.79 -10.30 7.05
N GLY A 280 -0.53 -9.87 8.28
CA GLY A 280 -0.95 -10.58 9.49
C GLY A 280 -1.96 -9.82 10.34
N VAL A 281 -2.39 -10.47 11.42
CA VAL A 281 -3.35 -9.93 12.39
C VAL A 281 -2.62 -9.16 13.48
N ILE A 282 -3.13 -7.98 13.82
CA ILE A 282 -2.58 -7.10 14.84
C ILE A 282 -3.53 -6.92 16.03
N ASN A 283 -2.95 -6.60 17.18
CA ASN A 283 -3.65 -6.17 18.37
C ASN A 283 -3.75 -4.64 18.39
N VAL A 284 -4.93 -4.10 18.10
CA VAL A 284 -5.15 -2.65 17.92
C VAL A 284 -4.89 -1.88 19.21
N GLU A 285 -5.33 -2.39 20.36
CA GLU A 285 -5.22 -1.73 21.68
C GLU A 285 -3.76 -1.53 22.12
N LYS A 286 -2.89 -2.48 21.77
CA LYS A 286 -1.44 -2.43 22.10
C LYS A 286 -0.61 -1.76 21.02
N SER A 287 -1.23 -1.33 19.93
CA SER A 287 -0.58 -0.61 18.83
C SER A 287 -0.64 0.90 19.11
N PHE A 288 0.37 1.65 18.66
CA PHE A 288 0.45 3.08 18.93
C PHE A 288 1.28 3.82 17.88
N LEU A 289 1.08 5.13 17.81
CA LEU A 289 1.86 6.04 16.99
C LEU A 289 2.96 6.71 17.81
N ASN A 290 4.13 6.87 17.23
CA ASN A 290 5.22 7.67 17.75
C ASN A 290 5.55 8.77 16.73
N MET A 291 5.27 10.02 17.06
CA MET A 291 5.54 11.16 16.19
C MET A 291 6.86 11.81 16.57
N LEU A 292 7.79 11.87 15.60
CA LEU A 292 9.11 12.48 15.72
C LEU A 292 9.25 13.67 14.76
N PRO A 293 10.26 14.53 14.94
CA PRO A 293 10.48 15.72 14.09
C PRO A 293 10.63 15.44 12.60
N SER A 294 11.11 14.26 12.21
CA SER A 294 11.43 13.91 10.82
C SER A 294 10.64 12.71 10.28
N LYS A 295 9.85 12.05 11.12
CA LYS A 295 9.12 10.83 10.77
C LYS A 295 7.99 10.53 11.75
N VAL A 296 7.02 9.76 11.28
CA VAL A 296 5.98 9.14 12.10
C VAL A 296 6.20 7.64 12.06
N GLU A 297 6.30 7.00 13.22
CA GLU A 297 6.43 5.55 13.36
C GLU A 297 5.12 4.98 13.89
N ILE A 298 4.53 4.05 13.16
CA ILE A 298 3.32 3.34 13.53
C ILE A 298 3.75 1.96 14.02
N THR A 299 3.71 1.75 15.33
CA THR A 299 4.09 0.49 15.96
C THR A 299 2.87 -0.39 16.15
N LEU A 300 2.81 -1.47 15.40
CA LEU A 300 1.73 -2.45 15.41
C LEU A 300 2.13 -3.68 16.23
N LYS A 301 1.34 -4.02 17.25
CA LYS A 301 1.56 -5.25 18.02
C LYS A 301 1.02 -6.43 17.23
N LYS A 302 1.86 -7.42 16.92
CA LYS A 302 1.40 -8.65 16.27
C LYS A 302 0.57 -9.46 17.28
N GLU A 303 -0.56 -10.00 16.82
CA GLU A 303 -1.36 -10.93 17.63
C GLU A 303 -0.62 -12.25 17.80
N ASN A 304 -0.06 -12.77 16.70
CA ASN A 304 0.80 -13.97 16.69
C ASN A 304 2.25 -13.57 16.40
N ALA A 305 3.20 -14.11 17.16
CA ALA A 305 4.64 -13.82 17.04
C ALA A 305 5.27 -14.51 15.82
N VAL A 306 4.74 -14.22 14.63
CA VAL A 306 5.17 -14.77 13.35
C VAL A 306 5.90 -13.69 12.54
N THR A 307 6.92 -14.10 11.79
CA THR A 307 7.66 -13.23 10.87
C THR A 307 6.84 -13.03 9.60
N TRP A 308 6.62 -11.78 9.22
CA TRP A 308 5.87 -11.42 8.02
C TRP A 308 6.83 -11.33 6.84
N ALA A 309 6.59 -12.07 5.75
CA ALA A 309 7.43 -11.96 4.55
C ALA A 309 7.23 -10.63 3.82
N ARG A 310 6.05 -10.03 3.96
CA ARG A 310 5.63 -8.76 3.35
C ARG A 310 4.75 -7.99 4.33
N LEU A 311 4.70 -6.67 4.20
CA LEU A 311 3.80 -5.83 5.00
C LEU A 311 2.34 -5.99 4.57
N GLU A 312 2.10 -6.01 3.26
CA GLU A 312 0.76 -5.99 2.69
C GLU A 312 0.31 -7.36 2.18
N HIS A 313 -0.99 -7.64 2.31
CA HIS A 313 -1.64 -8.82 1.75
C HIS A 313 -1.82 -8.66 0.23
N PRO A 314 -1.47 -9.68 -0.60
CA PRO A 314 -1.56 -9.57 -2.06
C PRO A 314 -2.95 -9.22 -2.60
N GLN A 315 -4.01 -9.59 -1.88
CA GLN A 315 -5.40 -9.34 -2.29
C GLN A 315 -5.85 -7.88 -2.07
N GLY A 316 -5.15 -7.09 -1.26
CA GLY A 316 -5.51 -5.69 -1.01
C GLY A 316 -5.27 -4.79 -2.22
N LYS A 317 -4.14 -4.98 -2.90
CA LYS A 317 -3.79 -4.21 -4.11
C LYS A 317 -4.76 -4.45 -5.27
N SER A 318 -5.30 -5.66 -5.39
CA SER A 318 -6.26 -5.99 -6.44
C SER A 318 -7.66 -5.42 -6.18
N GLN A 319 -8.06 -5.23 -4.92
CA GLN A 319 -9.32 -4.54 -4.59
C GLN A 319 -9.22 -3.02 -4.80
N MET A 320 -8.12 -2.41 -4.36
CA MET A 320 -7.82 -0.99 -4.60
C MET A 320 -7.80 -0.63 -6.09
N LEU A 321 -7.12 -1.43 -6.94
CA LEU A 321 -7.11 -1.19 -8.39
C LEU A 321 -8.51 -1.31 -9.01
N ARG A 322 -9.33 -2.27 -8.55
CA ARG A 322 -10.71 -2.43 -9.05
C ARG A 322 -11.61 -1.28 -8.64
N GLN A 323 -11.50 -0.79 -7.40
CA GLN A 323 -12.25 0.39 -6.94
C GLN A 323 -11.83 1.65 -7.69
N GLN A 324 -10.54 1.84 -7.95
CA GLN A 324 -10.06 2.99 -8.71
C GLN A 324 -10.54 2.95 -10.18
N GLN A 325 -10.61 1.77 -10.79
CA GLN A 325 -11.23 1.57 -12.11
C GLN A 325 -12.73 1.88 -12.10
N GLN A 326 -13.46 1.37 -11.11
CA GLN A 326 -14.90 1.64 -10.97
C GLN A 326 -15.19 3.12 -10.73
N GLN A 327 -14.34 3.83 -9.97
CA GLN A 327 -14.50 5.25 -9.69
C GLN A 327 -14.22 6.13 -10.92
N LEU A 328 -13.25 5.73 -11.75
CA LEU A 328 -13.00 6.34 -13.07
C LEU A 328 -14.18 6.10 -14.04
N GLU A 329 -14.81 4.92 -13.98
CA GLU A 329 -16.00 4.60 -14.77
C GLU A 329 -17.23 5.41 -14.31
N THR A 330 -17.44 5.60 -13.00
CA THR A 330 -18.54 6.43 -12.48
C THR A 330 -18.37 7.90 -12.80
N ASP A 331 -17.16 8.47 -12.64
CA ASP A 331 -16.86 9.86 -13.01
C ASP A 331 -17.03 10.09 -14.52
N SER A 332 -16.71 9.08 -15.33
CA SER A 332 -16.91 9.11 -16.79
C SER A 332 -18.39 9.12 -17.17
N LEU A 333 -19.21 8.26 -16.52
CA LEU A 333 -20.66 8.22 -16.74
C LEU A 333 -21.35 9.50 -16.27
N GLU A 334 -20.98 10.07 -15.12
CA GLU A 334 -21.53 11.35 -14.64
C GLU A 334 -21.16 12.52 -15.57
N SER A 335 -19.92 12.52 -16.10
CA SER A 335 -19.48 13.51 -17.08
C SER A 335 -20.22 13.40 -18.42
N GLN A 336 -20.60 12.18 -18.83
CA GLN A 336 -21.42 11.96 -20.03
C GLN A 336 -22.89 12.36 -19.80
N LYS A 337 -23.44 12.10 -18.62
CA LYS A 337 -24.81 12.52 -18.24
C LYS A 337 -24.93 14.04 -18.14
N ALA A 338 -23.90 14.72 -17.63
CA ALA A 338 -23.84 16.19 -17.59
C ALA A 338 -23.74 16.83 -18.98
N ARG A 339 -23.18 16.11 -19.97
CA ARG A 339 -23.16 16.54 -21.39
C ARG A 339 -24.47 16.25 -22.13
N GLY A 340 -25.21 15.21 -21.74
CA GLY A 340 -26.51 14.88 -22.35
C GLY A 340 -27.65 15.81 -21.92
N ALA A 341 -27.55 16.43 -20.74
CA ALA A 341 -28.61 17.30 -20.21
C ALA A 341 -28.67 18.72 -20.82
N HIS A 342 -27.87 19.04 -21.84
CA HIS A 342 -27.86 20.36 -22.51
C HIS A 342 -28.41 20.31 -23.95
N LEU A 343 -28.98 19.19 -24.42
CA LEU A 343 -29.42 19.06 -25.82
C LEU A 343 -30.89 18.61 -25.99
N GLU A 344 -31.73 18.81 -24.97
CA GLU A 344 -33.16 18.49 -25.07
C GLU A 344 -34.07 19.65 -24.64
N GLU A 345 -33.73 20.89 -24.98
CA GLU A 345 -34.71 21.99 -25.01
C GLU A 345 -34.32 22.97 -26.12
N GLU A 346 -34.78 22.70 -27.35
CA GLU A 346 -35.20 23.66 -28.38
C GLU A 346 -35.20 22.98 -29.76
N SER A 347 -36.40 22.71 -30.28
CA SER A 347 -36.81 23.01 -31.67
C SER A 347 -37.95 22.07 -32.12
N ASP A 348 -39.16 22.41 -31.71
CA ASP A 348 -40.38 22.12 -32.47
C ASP A 348 -40.67 23.35 -33.31
N ASP A 349 -40.52 23.26 -34.65
CA ASP A 349 -41.44 23.91 -35.59
C ASP A 349 -41.15 23.52 -37.05
N SER A 350 -42.15 22.87 -37.66
CA SER A 350 -42.67 23.05 -39.03
C SER A 350 -41.71 23.16 -40.24
N LEU A 351 -41.82 22.21 -41.19
CA LEU A 351 -42.50 22.41 -42.50
C LEU A 351 -42.19 21.27 -43.51
N SER A 352 -43.11 20.31 -43.62
CA SER A 352 -44.06 20.19 -44.75
C SER A 352 -43.61 20.28 -46.24
N TRP A 353 -43.70 19.12 -46.95
CA TRP A 353 -44.07 18.87 -48.39
C TRP A 353 -43.05 19.28 -49.49
N SER A 354 -42.78 18.55 -50.58
CA SER A 354 -43.57 17.66 -51.48
C SER A 354 -42.59 16.68 -52.19
N GLU A 355 -42.89 15.38 -52.46
CA GLU A 355 -43.48 14.82 -53.71
C GLU A 355 -42.90 15.50 -54.99
N GLU A 356 -42.25 14.83 -55.95
CA GLU A 356 -42.71 13.75 -56.84
C GLU A 356 -41.54 13.10 -57.64
N GLU A 357 -41.78 11.82 -58.02
CA GLU A 357 -41.45 11.12 -59.30
C GLU A 357 -39.98 10.83 -59.72
N GLU A 358 -39.56 9.54 -59.79
CA GLU A 358 -39.46 8.68 -61.00
C GLU A 358 -38.03 8.78 -61.62
N GLU A 359 -37.31 7.77 -62.14
CA GLU A 359 -37.50 6.41 -62.65
C GLU A 359 -36.20 5.61 -62.31
N GLU A 360 -36.26 4.29 -62.08
CA GLU A 360 -35.74 3.20 -62.96
C GLU A 360 -34.39 3.54 -63.66
N TRP A 361 -33.30 2.78 -63.53
CA TRP A 361 -33.05 1.54 -64.28
C TRP A 361 -31.92 0.69 -63.68
N GLU A 362 -32.05 -0.59 -64.02
CA GLU A 362 -31.32 -1.81 -63.66
C GLU A 362 -29.80 -1.90 -63.89
N GLU A 363 -29.23 -2.79 -63.06
CA GLU A 363 -28.27 -3.87 -63.32
C GLU A 363 -27.05 -3.71 -64.24
N GLY A 364 -25.94 -4.31 -63.79
CA GLY A 364 -24.75 -4.49 -64.61
C GLY A 364 -23.63 -5.29 -63.93
N GLU A 365 -23.95 -6.50 -63.49
CA GLU A 365 -23.02 -7.53 -63.04
C GLU A 365 -22.02 -7.93 -64.16
N LYS A 366 -20.72 -8.13 -63.84
CA LYS A 366 -19.94 -9.36 -64.17
C LYS A 366 -18.41 -9.23 -64.01
N SER A 367 -17.93 -9.92 -62.98
CA SER A 367 -16.97 -11.06 -63.02
C SER A 367 -15.71 -11.06 -63.92
N GLN A 368 -14.61 -11.35 -63.21
CA GLN A 368 -13.53 -12.32 -63.53
C GLN A 368 -12.53 -12.02 -64.67
N ALA A 369 -11.24 -11.92 -64.34
CA ALA A 369 -10.29 -13.05 -64.42
C ALA A 369 -8.81 -12.61 -64.27
N LEU A 370 -8.06 -13.49 -63.59
CA LEU A 370 -6.63 -13.58 -63.26
C LEU A 370 -5.72 -13.90 -64.49
N PRO A 371 -4.42 -14.32 -64.37
CA PRO A 371 -3.25 -13.84 -63.61
C PRO A 371 -1.91 -13.89 -64.45
N ALA A 372 -0.78 -13.82 -63.72
CA ALA A 372 0.60 -14.27 -64.05
C ALA A 372 1.50 -13.21 -64.73
N SER A 373 2.79 -13.05 -64.44
CA SER A 373 3.82 -13.96 -63.91
C SER A 373 5.10 -13.19 -63.53
N HIS A 374 5.89 -13.81 -62.63
CA HIS A 374 7.38 -13.86 -62.53
C HIS A 374 8.20 -12.56 -62.37
N ASN A 375 9.09 -12.35 -61.39
CA ASN A 375 10.18 -13.11 -60.73
C ASN A 375 11.55 -12.60 -61.18
N SER A 376 12.37 -12.10 -60.24
CA SER A 376 13.86 -12.08 -60.23
C SER A 376 14.32 -11.14 -59.11
N ASP A 377 14.82 -11.67 -58.00
CA ASP A 377 16.25 -11.90 -57.68
C ASP A 377 16.97 -10.66 -57.14
N GLY A 378 17.48 -10.80 -55.90
CA GLY A 378 18.23 -9.78 -55.19
C GLY A 378 18.93 -10.40 -53.99
N LYS A 379 20.13 -10.89 -54.29
CA LYS A 379 21.11 -11.62 -53.46
C LYS A 379 21.46 -10.95 -52.13
#